data_AF-A0A9P5SQN5-F1
#
_entry.id   AF-A0A9P5SQN5-F1
#
_cell.length_a   1.000
_cell.length_b   1.000
_cell.length_c   1.000
_cell.angle_alpha   90.00
_cell.angle_beta   90.00
_cell.angle_gamma   90.00
#
_symmetry.space_group_name_H-M   'P 1'
#
loop_
_entity.id
_entity.type
_entity.pdbx_description
1 polymer ?
#
loop_
_entity_poly.entity_id
_entity_poly.type
_entity_poly.pdbx_seq_one_letter_code
_entity_poly.pdbx_strand_id
1 'polypeptide(L)'
;MHKMFKLHSKSNSSATSSTTSFSSSSGNSGLGSSPGPRVGLLLLGTTYLDTIMHVNHFPSEDTKQRAERVEQRRGGNAANSAEVLGQDPRAKVWYMSSMPSQVASRVLLRALEESKVNTDACVFHGSQHAPPQAYIIQAGTTGTRTIISHSTLPDITFAEFAKKFDMECLKINSDISKPACPYRWIHFEGRGLEVEKMIDHVEAVYVRQNWRQKLTISVEFEKGDRPGIASLLKKADVCFFSRLYAETLGFDRPEFFLSSVADFCKPTATLFCCWGSLGAVGLHLESGTRFSSSAGHVGAVVDTIGAGDAFIAGIILALGVRGYDIGRGLRFACELASQKCSQYGFRRLLQATPPDL
;
A
#
# COMPACT_ATOMS: atom_id res chain seq x y z
N MET A 1 -17.04 -11.19 11.42
CA MET A 1 -17.25 -9.75 11.10
C MET A 1 -18.72 -9.35 10.99
N HIS A 2 -19.60 -10.08 10.28
CA HIS A 2 -21.03 -9.73 10.13
C HIS A 2 -21.83 -9.57 11.45
N LYS A 3 -21.40 -10.20 12.57
CA LYS A 3 -21.98 -10.01 13.91
C LYS A 3 -21.41 -8.82 14.70
N MET A 4 -20.27 -8.25 14.28
CA MET A 4 -19.59 -7.14 14.97
C MET A 4 -20.12 -5.77 14.54
N PHE A 5 -20.65 -5.64 13.32
CA PHE A 5 -21.10 -4.37 12.72
C PHE A 5 -22.61 -4.14 12.77
N LYS A 6 -23.38 -5.04 13.39
CA LYS A 6 -24.82 -4.82 13.63
C LYS A 6 -25.01 -4.09 14.95
N LEU A 7 -24.87 -2.77 14.94
CA LEU A 7 -25.54 -1.80 15.81
C LEU A 7 -24.94 -0.42 15.52
N HIS A 8 -25.77 0.62 15.54
CA HIS A 8 -25.51 2.04 15.28
C HIS A 8 -25.83 2.55 13.87
N SER A 9 -27.13 2.65 13.57
CA SER A 9 -27.66 3.62 12.62
C SER A 9 -28.62 4.58 13.34
N LYS A 10 -28.14 5.76 13.73
CA LYS A 10 -29.00 6.93 13.96
C LYS A 10 -28.30 8.20 13.49
N SER A 11 -28.97 8.87 12.57
CA SER A 11 -28.66 10.16 11.95
C SER A 11 -28.69 11.30 12.97
N ASN A 12 -27.81 12.28 12.80
CA ASN A 12 -28.17 13.69 13.01
C ASN A 12 -27.27 14.62 12.20
N SER A 13 -27.93 15.58 11.54
CA SER A 13 -27.41 16.62 10.68
C SER A 13 -27.20 17.92 11.45
N SER A 14 -26.10 18.63 11.19
CA SER A 14 -26.09 20.08 10.94
C SER A 14 -24.67 20.55 10.61
N ALA A 15 -24.56 21.28 9.51
CA ALA A 15 -23.35 21.91 9.02
C ALA A 15 -23.35 23.39 9.43
N THR A 16 -22.19 23.90 9.82
CA THR A 16 -21.88 25.34 9.77
C THR A 16 -20.45 25.51 9.27
N SER A 17 -20.32 26.30 8.20
CA SER A 17 -19.10 26.64 7.49
C SER A 17 -18.50 27.93 8.05
N SER A 18 -17.19 27.99 8.24
CA SER A 18 -16.46 29.24 8.32
C SER A 18 -15.14 29.15 7.56
N THR A 19 -15.00 30.03 6.58
CA THR A 19 -13.86 30.21 5.68
C THR A 19 -12.89 31.20 6.29
N THR A 20 -11.60 30.86 6.40
CA THR A 20 -10.54 31.84 6.61
C THR A 20 -9.33 31.51 5.74
N SER A 21 -9.04 32.44 4.82
CA SER A 21 -7.90 32.50 3.92
C SER A 21 -6.60 32.80 4.66
N PHE A 22 -5.51 32.11 4.33
CA PHE A 22 -4.16 32.54 4.65
C PHE A 22 -3.25 32.45 3.42
N SER A 23 -2.58 33.57 3.19
CA SER A 23 -1.71 33.90 2.05
C SER A 23 -0.33 33.23 2.17
N SER A 24 0.14 32.75 1.02
CA SER A 24 1.46 32.19 0.74
C SER A 24 2.60 33.19 0.86
N SER A 25 3.77 32.75 1.35
CA SER A 25 5.05 33.36 0.99
C SER A 25 6.05 32.27 0.60
N SER A 26 6.48 32.35 -0.66
CA SER A 26 7.33 31.39 -1.35
C SER A 26 8.79 31.79 -1.19
N GLY A 27 9.61 30.90 -0.63
CA GLY A 27 11.06 31.04 -0.55
C GLY A 27 11.74 29.94 -1.35
N ASN A 28 12.08 30.23 -2.61
CA ASN A 28 12.84 29.36 -3.50
C ASN A 28 14.34 29.50 -3.19
N SER A 29 15.03 28.40 -2.88
CA SER A 29 16.49 28.32 -3.04
C SER A 29 16.91 26.88 -3.30
N GLY A 30 17.11 26.56 -4.58
CA GLY A 30 17.83 25.38 -5.02
C GLY A 30 19.33 25.64 -4.99
N LEU A 31 20.07 24.78 -4.30
CA LEU A 31 21.50 24.51 -4.46
C LEU A 31 21.79 23.12 -3.88
N GLY A 32 22.56 22.32 -4.60
CA GLY A 32 22.76 20.88 -4.40
C GLY A 32 23.32 20.48 -3.04
N SER A 33 22.44 20.33 -2.04
CA SER A 33 22.74 19.62 -0.81
C SER A 33 22.91 18.13 -1.13
N SER A 34 24.00 17.51 -0.66
CA SER A 34 24.06 16.05 -0.48
C SER A 34 22.71 15.58 0.06
N PRO A 35 22.04 14.58 -0.54
CA PRO A 35 20.74 14.16 -0.06
C PRO A 35 20.86 13.83 1.42
N GLY A 36 20.00 14.44 2.24
CA GLY A 36 19.93 14.16 3.67
C GLY A 36 19.73 12.66 3.93
N PRO A 37 19.86 12.21 5.19
CA PRO A 37 19.75 10.79 5.52
C PRO A 37 18.42 10.22 4.98
N ARG A 38 18.52 9.14 4.19
CA ARG A 38 17.34 8.52 3.57
C ARG A 38 16.46 7.86 4.63
N VAL A 39 15.15 7.98 4.45
CA VAL A 39 14.16 7.34 5.32
C VAL A 39 14.03 5.86 4.94
N GLY A 40 14.28 4.97 5.91
CA GLY A 40 14.13 3.54 5.71
C GLY A 40 12.66 3.10 5.72
N LEU A 41 12.23 2.42 4.66
CA LEU A 41 10.88 1.88 4.48
C LEU A 41 10.97 0.36 4.24
N LEU A 42 10.17 -0.44 4.94
CA LEU A 42 10.02 -1.87 4.66
C LEU A 42 8.58 -2.16 4.25
N LEU A 43 8.41 -2.83 3.12
CA LEU A 43 7.10 -3.26 2.63
C LEU A 43 7.01 -4.78 2.58
N LEU A 44 5.94 -5.32 3.16
CA LEU A 44 5.65 -6.75 3.22
C LEU A 44 4.37 -7.06 2.48
N GLY A 45 4.42 -8.06 1.61
CA GLY A 45 3.23 -8.58 0.94
C GLY A 45 3.58 -9.69 -0.03
N THR A 46 2.62 -10.09 -0.86
CA THR A 46 2.82 -11.15 -1.84
C THR A 46 3.10 -10.58 -3.21
N THR A 47 4.00 -11.22 -3.96
CA THR A 47 4.25 -10.91 -5.36
C THR A 47 3.60 -11.96 -6.25
N TYR A 48 3.01 -11.51 -7.35
CA TYR A 48 2.43 -12.38 -8.37
C TYR A 48 3.08 -12.11 -9.73
N LEU A 49 3.12 -13.13 -10.59
CA LEU A 49 3.28 -12.96 -12.02
C LEU A 49 1.89 -12.84 -12.64
N ASP A 50 1.52 -11.62 -13.01
CA ASP A 50 0.23 -11.31 -13.61
C ASP A 50 0.31 -11.58 -15.12
N THR A 51 -0.56 -12.46 -15.61
CA THR A 51 -0.82 -12.67 -17.03
C THR A 51 -2.17 -12.04 -17.35
N ILE A 52 -2.15 -10.92 -18.05
CA ILE A 52 -3.35 -10.12 -18.33
C ILE A 52 -3.75 -10.31 -19.78
N MET A 53 -4.95 -10.84 -19.97
CA MET A 53 -5.59 -11.06 -21.25
C MET A 53 -6.60 -9.95 -21.50
N HIS A 54 -6.32 -9.14 -22.51
CA HIS A 54 -7.21 -8.05 -22.93
C HIS A 54 -8.21 -8.60 -23.94
N VAL A 55 -9.49 -8.43 -23.62
CA VAL A 55 -10.61 -8.93 -24.40
C VAL A 55 -11.67 -7.85 -24.57
N ASN A 56 -12.45 -7.92 -25.65
CA ASN A 56 -13.56 -6.99 -25.84
C ASN A 56 -14.62 -7.12 -24.75
N HIS A 57 -15.06 -8.35 -24.49
CA HIS A 57 -16.04 -8.71 -23.47
C HIS A 57 -15.60 -9.98 -22.75
N PHE A 58 -16.19 -10.26 -21.58
CA PHE A 58 -15.91 -11.50 -20.87
C PHE A 58 -16.37 -12.71 -21.70
N PRO A 59 -15.55 -13.78 -21.74
CA PRO A 59 -15.98 -15.01 -22.39
C PRO A 59 -17.17 -15.59 -21.64
N SER A 60 -18.14 -16.11 -22.39
CA SER A 60 -19.22 -16.92 -21.83
C SER A 60 -18.68 -18.29 -21.42
N GLU A 61 -19.34 -18.92 -20.44
CA GLU A 61 -19.02 -20.29 -20.03
C GLU A 61 -19.05 -21.23 -21.24
N ASP A 62 -18.10 -22.16 -21.28
CA ASP A 62 -17.93 -23.16 -22.36
C ASP A 62 -17.76 -22.55 -23.78
N THR A 63 -17.16 -21.36 -23.88
CA THR A 63 -16.84 -20.74 -25.17
C THR A 63 -15.33 -20.57 -25.39
N LYS A 64 -14.96 -20.42 -26.67
CA LYS A 64 -13.60 -20.10 -27.08
C LYS A 64 -13.53 -18.67 -27.57
N GLN A 65 -12.67 -17.88 -26.95
CA GLN A 65 -12.42 -16.50 -27.34
C GLN A 65 -10.92 -16.24 -27.47
N ARG A 66 -10.53 -15.45 -28.47
CA ARG A 66 -9.15 -15.00 -28.65
C ARG A 66 -8.95 -13.68 -27.92
N ALA A 67 -7.89 -13.58 -27.12
CA ALA A 67 -7.45 -12.31 -26.54
C ALA A 67 -6.87 -11.39 -27.63
N GLU A 68 -7.13 -10.09 -27.53
CA GLU A 68 -6.61 -9.08 -28.44
C GLU A 68 -5.12 -8.84 -28.21
N ARG A 69 -4.73 -8.80 -26.93
CA ARG A 69 -3.34 -8.82 -26.49
C ARG A 69 -3.21 -9.57 -25.17
N VAL A 70 -2.01 -10.11 -24.94
CA VAL A 70 -1.61 -10.68 -23.65
C VAL A 70 -0.36 -9.95 -23.20
N GLU A 71 -0.33 -9.58 -21.92
CA GLU A 71 0.83 -8.98 -21.27
C GLU A 71 1.18 -9.77 -20.01
N GLN A 72 2.47 -9.82 -19.69
CA GLN A 72 2.96 -10.37 -18.42
C GLN A 72 3.72 -9.30 -17.65
N ARG A 73 3.40 -9.14 -16.37
CA ARG A 73 4.10 -8.20 -15.48
C ARG A 73 4.09 -8.66 -14.04
N ARG A 74 4.95 -8.06 -13.23
CA ARG A 74 4.94 -8.24 -11.78
C ARG A 74 3.68 -7.57 -11.21
N GLY A 75 2.91 -8.33 -10.44
CA GLY A 75 1.82 -7.87 -9.59
C GLY A 75 2.20 -7.88 -8.10
N GLY A 76 1.22 -7.64 -7.24
CA GLY A 76 1.37 -7.62 -5.79
C GLY A 76 1.35 -6.20 -5.21
N ASN A 77 0.43 -5.97 -4.26
CA ASN A 77 0.09 -4.63 -3.77
C ASN A 77 1.28 -3.93 -3.12
N ALA A 78 1.93 -4.60 -2.16
CA ALA A 78 3.11 -4.08 -1.49
C ALA A 78 4.31 -3.92 -2.44
N ALA A 79 4.45 -4.80 -3.43
CA ALA A 79 5.52 -4.71 -4.43
C ALA A 79 5.30 -3.51 -5.38
N ASN A 80 4.06 -3.28 -5.82
CA ASN A 80 3.68 -2.10 -6.59
C ASN A 80 3.97 -0.81 -5.83
N SER A 81 3.60 -0.77 -4.55
CA SER A 81 3.89 0.35 -3.67
C SER A 81 5.40 0.58 -3.53
N ALA A 82 6.18 -0.50 -3.37
CA ALA A 82 7.64 -0.42 -3.25
C ALA A 82 8.31 0.11 -4.52
N GLU A 83 7.85 -0.30 -5.71
CA GLU A 83 8.35 0.20 -7.00
C GLU A 83 8.16 1.72 -7.14
N VAL A 84 7.02 2.24 -6.68
CA VAL A 84 6.76 3.69 -6.67
C VAL A 84 7.66 4.40 -5.65
N LEU A 85 7.75 3.88 -4.42
CA LEU A 85 8.54 4.49 -3.35
C LEU A 85 10.04 4.54 -3.69
N GLY A 86 10.58 3.51 -4.36
CA GLY A 86 11.98 3.45 -4.77
C GLY A 86 12.41 4.53 -5.77
N GLN A 87 11.45 5.19 -6.41
CA GLN A 87 11.72 6.29 -7.34
C GLN A 87 12.11 7.60 -6.63
N ASP A 88 11.79 7.77 -5.34
CA ASP A 88 12.16 8.98 -4.59
C ASP A 88 13.55 8.82 -3.95
N PRO A 89 14.53 9.69 -4.25
CA PRO A 89 15.89 9.55 -3.74
C PRO A 89 16.01 9.72 -2.22
N ARG A 90 14.98 10.26 -1.54
CA ARG A 90 14.93 10.39 -0.08
C ARG A 90 14.50 9.10 0.62
N ALA A 91 13.92 8.13 -0.11
CA ALA A 91 13.53 6.84 0.44
C ALA A 91 14.66 5.81 0.26
N LYS A 92 14.80 4.93 1.25
CA LYS A 92 15.56 3.68 1.13
C LYS A 92 14.58 2.55 1.38
N VAL A 93 14.25 1.80 0.33
CA VAL A 93 13.11 0.89 0.32
C VAL A 93 13.61 -0.55 0.36
N TRP A 94 13.04 -1.35 1.25
CA TRP A 94 13.18 -2.79 1.28
C TRP A 94 11.84 -3.44 1.00
N TYR A 95 11.89 -4.55 0.26
CA TYR A 95 10.75 -5.39 0.00
C TYR A 95 10.98 -6.79 0.55
N MET A 96 10.01 -7.30 1.30
CA MET A 96 10.03 -8.65 1.85
C MET A 96 8.79 -9.40 1.37
N SER A 97 9.03 -10.54 0.74
CA SER A 97 8.00 -11.45 0.27
C SER A 97 8.50 -12.90 0.35
N SER A 98 7.55 -13.83 0.33
CA SER A 98 7.83 -15.22 0.03
C SER A 98 8.15 -15.32 -1.46
N MET A 99 9.26 -15.98 -1.77
CA MET A 99 9.79 -16.12 -3.12
C MET A 99 10.12 -17.59 -3.41
N PRO A 100 9.96 -18.08 -4.65
CA PRO A 100 10.54 -19.36 -5.05
C PRO A 100 12.07 -19.27 -5.04
N SER A 101 12.79 -20.20 -5.69
CA SER A 101 14.25 -20.08 -5.82
C SER A 101 14.68 -18.71 -6.39
N GLN A 102 15.90 -18.26 -6.07
CA GLN A 102 16.42 -16.97 -6.58
C GLN A 102 16.34 -16.86 -8.11
N VAL A 103 16.65 -17.94 -8.82
CA VAL A 103 16.59 -18.00 -10.29
C VAL A 103 15.16 -17.78 -10.80
N ALA A 104 14.18 -18.48 -10.22
CA ALA A 104 12.76 -18.35 -10.58
C ALA A 104 12.18 -16.98 -10.20
N SER A 105 12.75 -16.32 -9.18
CA SER A 105 12.30 -15.02 -8.68
C SER A 105 12.79 -13.84 -9.51
N ARG A 106 13.78 -14.03 -10.39
CA ARG A 106 14.38 -12.93 -11.19
C ARG A 106 13.36 -12.11 -11.95
N VAL A 107 12.35 -12.75 -12.55
CA VAL A 107 11.29 -12.05 -13.30
C VAL A 107 10.42 -11.16 -12.40
N LEU A 108 10.28 -11.54 -11.13
CA LEU A 108 9.52 -10.80 -10.14
C LEU A 108 10.31 -9.66 -9.51
N LEU A 109 11.60 -9.84 -9.25
CA LEU A 109 12.40 -8.88 -8.49
C LEU A 109 13.04 -7.79 -9.35
N ARG A 110 13.27 -8.06 -10.65
CA ARG A 110 14.00 -7.15 -11.54
C ARG A 110 13.43 -5.72 -11.56
N ALA A 111 12.11 -5.57 -11.68
CA ALA A 111 11.49 -4.24 -11.74
C ALA A 111 11.65 -3.44 -10.43
N LEU A 112 11.67 -4.15 -9.29
CA LEU A 112 11.91 -3.56 -7.96
C LEU A 112 13.37 -3.09 -7.87
N GLU A 113 14.31 -3.93 -8.26
CA GLU A 113 15.75 -3.64 -8.23
C GLU A 113 16.12 -2.49 -9.18
N GLU A 114 15.56 -2.46 -10.39
CA GLU A 114 15.69 -1.34 -11.33
C GLU A 114 15.12 -0.03 -10.75
N SER A 115 14.14 -0.14 -9.86
CA SER A 115 13.56 0.98 -9.08
C SER A 115 14.27 1.22 -7.75
N LYS A 116 15.48 0.66 -7.55
CA LYS A 116 16.33 0.85 -6.36
C LYS A 116 15.72 0.31 -5.05
N VAL A 117 14.80 -0.65 -5.15
CA VAL A 117 14.27 -1.38 -4.00
C VAL A 117 15.23 -2.51 -3.66
N ASN A 118 15.62 -2.61 -2.39
CA ASN A 118 16.40 -3.73 -1.89
C ASN A 118 15.50 -4.95 -1.67
N THR A 119 15.87 -6.08 -2.27
CA THR A 119 15.12 -7.35 -2.25
C THR A 119 15.79 -8.42 -1.38
N ASP A 120 16.92 -8.08 -0.71
CA ASP A 120 17.68 -9.01 0.12
C ASP A 120 16.87 -9.53 1.30
N ALA A 121 15.85 -8.76 1.72
CA ALA A 121 14.92 -9.11 2.78
C ALA A 121 13.94 -10.24 2.41
N CYS A 122 13.84 -10.65 1.13
CA CYS A 122 12.94 -11.73 0.73
C CYS A 122 13.32 -13.09 1.33
N VAL A 123 12.30 -13.94 1.52
CA VAL A 123 12.42 -15.32 2.00
C VAL A 123 12.33 -16.25 0.80
N PHE A 124 13.41 -16.96 0.49
CA PHE A 124 13.49 -17.83 -0.69
C PHE A 124 13.24 -19.29 -0.31
N HIS A 125 12.33 -19.93 -1.03
CA HIS A 125 12.00 -21.34 -0.91
C HIS A 125 12.70 -22.19 -2.01
N GLY A 126 12.57 -23.51 -1.92
CA GLY A 126 13.21 -24.45 -2.84
C GLY A 126 12.71 -24.37 -4.28
N SER A 127 13.44 -25.00 -5.20
CA SER A 127 13.18 -24.97 -6.65
C SER A 127 11.89 -25.69 -7.08
N GLN A 128 11.25 -26.45 -6.17
CA GLN A 128 9.95 -27.07 -6.42
C GLN A 128 8.79 -26.08 -6.48
N HIS A 129 8.96 -24.85 -5.96
CA HIS A 129 7.93 -23.84 -5.99
C HIS A 129 8.07 -22.94 -7.22
N ALA A 130 6.93 -22.61 -7.83
CA ALA A 130 6.86 -21.62 -8.89
C ALA A 130 6.43 -20.25 -8.34
N PRO A 131 6.71 -19.14 -9.04
CA PRO A 131 6.11 -17.85 -8.76
C PRO A 131 4.58 -17.96 -8.63
N PRO A 132 3.96 -17.32 -7.63
CA PRO A 132 2.50 -17.17 -7.60
C PRO A 132 2.02 -16.54 -8.91
N GLN A 133 0.92 -17.03 -9.47
CA GLN A 133 0.39 -16.55 -10.74
C GLN A 133 -0.98 -15.93 -10.56
N ALA A 134 -1.25 -14.86 -11.30
CA ALA A 134 -2.58 -14.30 -11.44
C ALA A 134 -2.94 -14.24 -12.93
N TYR A 135 -4.08 -14.80 -13.28
CA TYR A 135 -4.66 -14.74 -14.62
C TYR A 135 -5.77 -13.70 -14.60
N ILE A 136 -5.59 -12.63 -15.36
CA ILE A 136 -6.47 -11.47 -15.33
C ILE A 136 -7.16 -11.36 -16.68
N ILE A 137 -8.49 -11.40 -16.69
CA ILE A 137 -9.29 -11.08 -17.87
C ILE A 137 -9.73 -9.64 -17.73
N GLN A 138 -9.27 -8.77 -18.63
CA GLN A 138 -9.63 -7.35 -18.68
C GLN A 138 -10.60 -7.12 -19.84
N ALA A 139 -11.83 -6.74 -19.53
CA ALA A 139 -12.86 -6.46 -20.53
C ALA A 139 -12.87 -4.98 -20.93
N GLY A 140 -12.66 -4.70 -22.22
CA GLY A 140 -12.61 -3.35 -22.76
C GLY A 140 -13.96 -2.62 -22.72
N THR A 141 -15.06 -3.32 -23.02
CA THR A 141 -16.40 -2.70 -23.10
C THR A 141 -16.93 -2.20 -21.76
N THR A 142 -16.62 -2.91 -20.66
CA THR A 142 -17.06 -2.55 -19.31
C THR A 142 -15.95 -1.88 -18.49
N GLY A 143 -14.69 -1.96 -18.92
CA GLY A 143 -13.53 -1.54 -18.15
C GLY A 143 -13.27 -2.39 -16.89
N THR A 144 -14.02 -3.47 -16.69
CA THR A 144 -13.92 -4.33 -15.50
C THR A 144 -12.91 -5.46 -15.71
N ARG A 145 -12.52 -6.11 -14.62
CA ARG A 145 -11.57 -7.22 -14.62
C ARG A 145 -11.98 -8.35 -13.70
N THR A 146 -11.59 -9.57 -14.07
CA THR A 146 -11.69 -10.76 -13.22
C THR A 146 -10.30 -11.33 -13.01
N ILE A 147 -9.96 -11.66 -11.77
CA ILE A 147 -8.63 -12.13 -11.38
C ILE A 147 -8.76 -13.55 -10.80
N ILE A 148 -8.04 -14.50 -11.38
CA ILE A 148 -7.93 -15.87 -10.90
C ILE A 148 -6.49 -16.09 -10.48
N SER A 149 -6.25 -16.31 -9.18
CA SER A 149 -4.90 -16.51 -8.64
C SER A 149 -4.64 -17.98 -8.30
N HIS A 150 -3.42 -18.44 -8.55
CA HIS A 150 -2.94 -19.75 -8.13
C HIS A 150 -1.53 -19.63 -7.54
N SER A 151 -1.29 -20.25 -6.39
CA SER A 151 0.03 -20.30 -5.76
C SER A 151 0.22 -21.64 -5.06
N THR A 152 1.38 -22.26 -5.28
CA THR A 152 1.90 -23.37 -4.47
C THR A 152 3.02 -22.92 -3.52
N LEU A 153 3.33 -21.62 -3.55
CA LEU A 153 4.32 -21.02 -2.68
C LEU A 153 3.65 -20.71 -1.32
N PRO A 154 4.22 -21.16 -0.20
CA PRO A 154 3.69 -20.85 1.12
C PRO A 154 3.84 -19.36 1.42
N ASP A 155 2.90 -18.82 2.21
CA ASP A 155 3.05 -17.49 2.80
C ASP A 155 4.21 -17.48 3.81
N ILE A 156 4.80 -16.30 4.06
CA ILE A 156 5.87 -16.15 5.04
C ILE A 156 5.32 -16.49 6.43
N THR A 157 5.96 -17.44 7.11
CA THR A 157 5.65 -17.73 8.51
C THR A 157 6.25 -16.68 9.44
N PHE A 158 5.68 -16.52 10.63
CA PHE A 158 6.21 -15.68 11.69
C PHE A 158 7.69 -15.99 11.99
N ALA A 159 8.06 -17.27 12.06
CA ALA A 159 9.43 -17.68 12.37
C ALA A 159 10.43 -17.26 11.27
N GLU A 160 10.05 -17.41 10.00
CA GLU A 160 10.87 -16.96 8.86
C GLU A 160 10.99 -15.44 8.85
N PHE A 161 9.88 -14.72 9.08
CA PHE A 161 9.86 -13.28 9.20
C PHE A 161 10.79 -12.81 10.31
N ALA A 162 10.62 -13.29 11.54
CA ALA A 162 11.38 -12.84 12.71
C ALA A 162 12.89 -13.03 12.49
N LYS A 163 13.29 -14.23 12.03
CA LYS A 163 14.68 -14.52 11.68
C LYS A 163 15.22 -13.55 10.64
N LYS A 164 14.50 -13.36 9.54
CA LYS A 164 14.95 -12.52 8.43
C LYS A 164 15.00 -11.04 8.81
N PHE A 165 13.97 -10.56 9.49
CA PHE A 165 13.87 -9.19 9.98
C PHE A 165 15.00 -8.84 10.94
N ASP A 166 15.28 -9.71 11.91
CA ASP A 166 16.35 -9.49 12.89
C ASP A 166 17.72 -9.48 12.21
N MET A 167 17.97 -10.40 11.26
CA MET A 167 19.19 -10.41 10.46
C MET A 167 19.39 -9.12 9.65
N GLU A 168 18.35 -8.62 8.98
CA GLU A 168 18.45 -7.36 8.21
C GLU A 168 18.63 -6.14 9.13
N CYS A 169 17.97 -6.10 10.29
CA CYS A 169 18.20 -5.06 11.30
C CYS A 169 19.65 -5.02 11.77
N LEU A 170 20.27 -6.18 11.98
CA LEU A 170 21.69 -6.30 12.36
C LEU A 170 22.64 -5.85 11.23
N LYS A 171 22.36 -6.23 9.99
CA LYS A 171 23.17 -5.79 8.83
C LYS A 171 23.16 -4.27 8.66
N ILE A 172 21.99 -3.65 8.82
CA ILE A 172 21.83 -2.20 8.76
C ILE A 172 22.61 -1.52 9.90
N ASN A 173 22.62 -2.14 11.08
CA ASN A 173 23.33 -1.68 12.28
C ASN A 173 24.68 -2.38 12.49
N SER A 174 25.46 -2.56 11.42
CA SER A 174 26.78 -3.17 11.49
C SER A 174 27.77 -2.39 12.38
N ASP A 175 27.58 -1.07 12.53
CA ASP A 175 28.26 -0.26 13.54
C ASP A 175 27.46 -0.22 14.85
N ILE A 176 27.83 -1.11 15.78
CA ILE A 176 27.18 -1.26 17.09
C ILE A 176 27.37 -0.02 17.97
N SER A 177 28.34 0.85 17.68
CA SER A 177 28.60 2.06 18.48
C SER A 177 27.52 3.13 18.30
N LYS A 178 26.76 3.09 17.20
CA LYS A 178 25.68 4.04 16.88
C LYS A 178 24.50 3.34 16.20
N PRO A 179 23.72 2.53 16.95
CA PRO A 179 22.62 1.79 16.37
C PRO A 179 21.51 2.75 15.91
N ALA A 180 21.21 2.73 14.62
CA ALA A 180 20.20 3.54 13.97
C ALA A 180 18.90 2.74 13.79
N CYS A 181 17.77 3.44 13.88
CA CYS A 181 16.47 2.85 13.58
C CYS A 181 16.45 2.44 12.09
N PRO A 182 16.31 1.15 11.76
CA PRO A 182 16.50 0.67 10.39
C PRO A 182 15.35 1.09 9.48
N TYR A 183 14.11 1.01 9.99
CA TYR A 183 12.91 1.37 9.26
C TYR A 183 12.08 2.36 10.08
N ARG A 184 11.78 3.52 9.49
CA ARG A 184 10.87 4.51 10.08
C ARG A 184 9.43 4.24 9.70
N TRP A 185 9.20 3.46 8.64
CA TRP A 185 7.87 3.02 8.22
C TRP A 185 7.91 1.56 7.83
N ILE A 186 6.98 0.76 8.35
CA ILE A 186 6.78 -0.63 7.94
C ILE A 186 5.34 -0.81 7.49
N HIS A 187 5.17 -1.26 6.24
CA HIS A 187 3.86 -1.49 5.64
C HIS A 187 3.61 -3.00 5.48
N PHE A 188 2.43 -3.44 5.89
CA PHE A 188 1.98 -4.82 5.74
C PHE A 188 0.74 -4.87 4.85
N GLU A 189 0.78 -5.71 3.83
CA GLU A 189 -0.43 -6.25 3.21
C GLU A 189 -1.19 -7.06 4.29
N GLY A 190 -2.41 -6.66 4.62
CA GLY A 190 -3.17 -7.23 5.73
C GLY A 190 -3.59 -8.67 5.45
N ARG A 191 -2.95 -9.60 6.16
CA ARG A 191 -3.25 -11.04 6.15
C ARG A 191 -3.36 -11.52 7.60
N GLY A 192 -4.30 -12.40 7.91
CA GLY A 192 -4.76 -12.73 9.28
C GLY A 192 -3.73 -12.82 10.41
N LEU A 193 -3.51 -14.02 10.95
CA LEU A 193 -2.81 -14.20 12.24
C LEU A 193 -1.28 -14.03 12.15
N GLU A 194 -0.68 -14.39 11.01
CA GLU A 194 0.79 -14.31 10.89
C GLU A 194 1.27 -12.86 10.90
N VAL A 195 0.59 -11.93 10.20
CA VAL A 195 0.96 -10.51 10.20
C VAL A 195 0.81 -9.90 11.59
N GLU A 196 -0.20 -10.33 12.37
CA GLU A 196 -0.36 -9.85 13.75
C GLU A 196 0.88 -10.18 14.59
N LYS A 197 1.38 -11.42 14.51
CA LYS A 197 2.61 -11.85 15.19
C LYS A 197 3.84 -11.10 14.68
N MET A 198 3.92 -10.84 13.38
CA MET A 198 5.01 -10.06 12.78
C MET A 198 5.05 -8.64 13.34
N ILE A 199 3.89 -7.97 13.42
CA ILE A 199 3.77 -6.63 14.01
C ILE A 199 4.17 -6.66 15.48
N ASP A 200 3.71 -7.64 16.25
CA ASP A 200 4.05 -7.76 17.68
C ASP A 200 5.56 -7.94 17.91
N HIS A 201 6.24 -8.69 17.03
CA HIS A 201 7.70 -8.83 17.08
C HIS A 201 8.42 -7.53 16.71
N VAL A 202 7.99 -6.83 15.67
CA VAL A 202 8.51 -5.51 15.32
C VAL A 202 8.38 -4.55 16.50
N GLU A 203 7.20 -4.46 17.10
CA GLU A 203 6.92 -3.63 18.26
C GLU A 203 7.86 -3.97 19.43
N ALA A 204 8.00 -5.25 19.77
CA ALA A 204 8.90 -5.71 20.83
C ALA A 204 10.37 -5.35 20.56
N VAL A 205 10.85 -5.53 19.32
CA VAL A 205 12.21 -5.13 18.92
C VAL A 205 12.38 -3.62 19.05
N TYR A 206 11.43 -2.82 18.55
CA TYR A 206 11.54 -1.36 18.52
C TYR A 206 11.41 -0.73 19.91
N VAL A 207 10.63 -1.31 20.80
CA VAL A 207 10.57 -0.90 22.22
C VAL A 207 11.91 -1.17 22.90
N ARG A 208 12.47 -2.39 22.77
CA ARG A 208 13.77 -2.75 23.37
C ARG A 208 14.91 -1.85 22.89
N GLN A 209 14.86 -1.42 21.62
CA GLN A 209 15.87 -0.55 21.02
C GLN A 209 15.60 0.95 21.18
N ASN A 210 14.53 1.34 21.90
CA ASN A 210 14.11 2.73 22.05
C ASN A 210 13.90 3.46 20.71
N TRP A 211 13.32 2.77 19.74
CA TRP A 211 13.01 3.27 18.39
C TRP A 211 11.52 3.41 18.12
N ARG A 212 10.64 2.94 19.02
CA ARG A 212 9.20 2.87 18.76
C ARG A 212 8.57 4.21 18.37
N GLN A 213 9.01 5.31 18.99
CA GLN A 213 8.60 6.68 18.71
C GLN A 213 8.99 7.19 17.32
N LYS A 214 9.88 6.47 16.61
CA LYS A 214 10.32 6.78 15.24
C LYS A 214 9.62 5.92 14.18
N LEU A 215 8.84 4.92 14.60
CA LEU A 215 8.20 3.94 13.74
C LEU A 215 6.74 4.28 13.49
N THR A 216 6.35 4.22 12.23
CA THR A 216 4.96 4.12 11.78
C THR A 216 4.70 2.73 11.22
N ILE A 217 3.70 2.04 11.74
CA ILE A 217 3.20 0.77 11.18
C ILE A 217 1.94 1.06 10.38
N SER A 218 1.88 0.61 9.14
CA SER A 218 0.68 0.72 8.31
C SER A 218 0.21 -0.64 7.81
N VAL A 219 -1.11 -0.79 7.66
CA VAL A 219 -1.73 -2.04 7.20
C VAL A 219 -2.73 -1.76 6.10
N GLU A 220 -2.68 -2.53 5.03
CA GLU A 220 -3.68 -2.55 3.96
C GLU A 220 -4.78 -3.58 4.23
N PHE A 221 -6.04 -3.15 4.15
CA PHE A 221 -7.25 -3.95 4.32
C PHE A 221 -8.00 -4.01 2.99
N GLU A 222 -7.70 -5.03 2.18
CA GLU A 222 -8.23 -5.15 0.80
C GLU A 222 -9.54 -5.95 0.71
N LYS A 223 -9.67 -7.05 1.47
CA LYS A 223 -10.87 -7.92 1.49
C LYS A 223 -11.41 -8.11 2.91
N GLY A 224 -12.69 -7.77 3.10
CA GLY A 224 -13.35 -7.73 4.40
C GLY A 224 -13.71 -9.09 5.01
N ASP A 225 -13.58 -10.17 4.25
CA ASP A 225 -13.95 -11.53 4.66
C ASP A 225 -12.76 -12.38 5.12
N ARG A 226 -11.52 -11.87 5.01
CA ARG A 226 -10.31 -12.62 5.41
C ARG A 226 -10.34 -12.95 6.90
N PRO A 227 -10.22 -14.24 7.29
CA PRO A 227 -10.18 -14.63 8.70
C PRO A 227 -9.04 -13.93 9.46
N GLY A 228 -9.34 -13.40 10.63
CA GLY A 228 -8.36 -12.76 11.52
C GLY A 228 -7.95 -11.33 11.14
N ILE A 229 -8.25 -10.83 9.94
CA ILE A 229 -7.74 -9.51 9.50
C ILE A 229 -8.17 -8.36 10.41
N ALA A 230 -9.34 -8.45 11.05
CA ALA A 230 -9.85 -7.42 11.96
C ALA A 230 -8.98 -7.23 13.21
N SER A 231 -8.18 -8.21 13.64
CA SER A 231 -7.26 -8.02 14.78
C SER A 231 -6.17 -6.98 14.48
N LEU A 232 -5.80 -6.83 13.20
CA LEU A 232 -4.79 -5.87 12.75
C LEU A 232 -5.23 -4.41 12.91
N LEU A 233 -6.53 -4.12 13.03
CA LEU A 233 -7.04 -2.75 13.24
C LEU A 233 -6.42 -2.11 14.49
N LYS A 234 -6.23 -2.89 15.55
CA LYS A 234 -5.61 -2.43 16.82
C LYS A 234 -4.09 -2.32 16.76
N LYS A 235 -3.46 -2.78 15.66
CA LYS A 235 -2.00 -2.89 15.51
C LYS A 235 -1.43 -1.79 14.62
N ALA A 236 -2.21 -1.23 13.69
CA ALA A 236 -1.76 -0.22 12.75
C ALA A 236 -1.84 1.22 13.30
N ASP A 237 -0.84 2.04 12.98
CA ASP A 237 -0.87 3.49 13.15
C ASP A 237 -1.52 4.18 11.94
N VAL A 238 -1.44 3.57 10.76
CA VAL A 238 -2.13 4.00 9.54
C VAL A 238 -2.86 2.82 8.89
N CYS A 239 -4.18 2.95 8.69
CA CYS A 239 -5.00 1.92 8.06
C CYS A 239 -5.40 2.36 6.65
N PHE A 240 -5.17 1.50 5.65
CA PHE A 240 -5.64 1.71 4.29
C PHE A 240 -6.75 0.73 3.97
N PHE A 241 -7.94 1.23 3.64
CA PHE A 241 -9.09 0.40 3.28
C PHE A 241 -9.43 0.53 1.80
N SER A 242 -9.68 -0.61 1.16
CA SER A 242 -10.23 -0.63 -0.19
C SER A 242 -11.74 -0.37 -0.16
N ARG A 243 -12.30 0.07 -1.29
CA ARG A 243 -13.75 0.11 -1.51
C ARG A 243 -14.39 -1.26 -1.32
N LEU A 244 -13.75 -2.33 -1.82
CA LEU A 244 -14.22 -3.71 -1.70
C LEU A 244 -14.34 -4.13 -0.22
N TYR A 245 -13.39 -3.73 0.62
CA TYR A 245 -13.43 -4.03 2.05
C TYR A 245 -14.66 -3.40 2.72
N ALA A 246 -14.93 -2.12 2.43
CA ALA A 246 -16.10 -1.42 2.95
C ALA A 246 -17.42 -2.02 2.43
N GLU A 247 -17.51 -2.31 1.13
CA GLU A 247 -18.69 -2.91 0.49
C GLU A 247 -18.98 -4.32 1.01
N THR A 248 -17.95 -5.13 1.28
CA THR A 248 -18.08 -6.45 1.91
C THR A 248 -18.74 -6.37 3.30
N LEU A 249 -18.59 -5.25 3.98
CA LEU A 249 -19.20 -4.97 5.28
C LEU A 249 -20.55 -4.24 5.16
N GLY A 250 -21.05 -4.03 3.94
CA GLY A 250 -22.35 -3.43 3.67
C GLY A 250 -22.35 -1.90 3.62
N PHE A 251 -21.20 -1.26 3.46
CA PHE A 251 -21.10 0.18 3.33
C PHE A 251 -20.95 0.63 1.88
N ASP A 252 -21.74 1.63 1.49
CA ASP A 252 -21.72 2.27 0.17
C ASP A 252 -21.08 3.67 0.19
N ARG A 253 -20.70 4.14 1.39
CA ARG A 253 -20.09 5.45 1.63
C ARG A 253 -18.86 5.32 2.54
N PRO A 254 -17.70 5.82 2.11
CA PRO A 254 -16.46 5.61 2.84
C PRO A 254 -16.41 6.38 4.16
N GLU A 255 -17.09 7.52 4.31
CA GLU A 255 -17.09 8.30 5.56
C GLU A 255 -17.85 7.60 6.68
N PHE A 256 -18.96 6.93 6.34
CA PHE A 256 -19.74 6.12 7.28
C PHE A 256 -18.98 4.86 7.67
N PHE A 257 -18.34 4.22 6.69
CA PHE A 257 -17.44 3.10 6.96
C PHE A 257 -16.28 3.49 7.89
N LEU A 258 -15.55 4.57 7.62
CA LEU A 258 -14.44 5.00 8.49
C LEU A 258 -14.90 5.29 9.92
N SER A 259 -16.11 5.83 10.07
CA SER A 259 -16.70 6.08 11.40
C SER A 259 -17.07 4.78 12.12
N SER A 260 -17.54 3.76 11.40
CA SER A 260 -17.93 2.48 12.02
C SER A 260 -16.75 1.62 12.46
N VAL A 261 -15.58 1.79 11.84
CA VAL A 261 -14.37 1.03 12.19
C VAL A 261 -13.48 1.73 13.23
N ALA A 262 -13.75 3.00 13.53
CA ALA A 262 -12.95 3.85 14.41
C ALA A 262 -12.69 3.21 15.78
N ASP A 263 -13.74 2.69 16.43
CA ASP A 263 -13.66 2.10 17.78
C ASP A 263 -12.82 0.81 17.85
N PHE A 264 -12.52 0.21 16.70
CA PHE A 264 -11.68 -1.00 16.61
C PHE A 264 -10.21 -0.68 16.31
N CYS A 265 -9.88 0.58 16.02
CA CYS A 265 -8.53 1.02 15.67
C CYS A 265 -7.77 1.57 16.90
N LYS A 266 -6.47 1.85 16.76
CA LYS A 266 -5.74 2.63 17.77
C LYS A 266 -6.35 4.03 17.88
N PRO A 267 -6.47 4.62 19.10
CA PRO A 267 -7.00 5.98 19.25
C PRO A 267 -6.23 7.06 18.48
N THR A 268 -4.95 6.83 18.18
CA THR A 268 -4.06 7.72 17.43
C THR A 268 -3.95 7.37 15.94
N ALA A 269 -4.73 6.40 15.44
CA ALA A 269 -4.59 5.96 14.06
C ALA A 269 -5.11 7.00 13.05
N THR A 270 -4.49 7.02 11.87
CA THR A 270 -5.04 7.67 10.68
C THR A 270 -5.63 6.62 9.75
N LEU A 271 -6.90 6.77 9.40
CA LEU A 271 -7.60 5.86 8.52
C LEU A 271 -7.77 6.50 7.15
N PHE A 272 -7.57 5.74 6.08
CA PHE A 272 -7.83 6.16 4.70
C PHE A 272 -8.71 5.14 3.99
N CYS A 273 -9.64 5.61 3.16
CA CYS A 273 -10.44 4.73 2.29
C CYS A 273 -10.49 5.29 0.87
N CYS A 274 -10.01 4.50 -0.10
CA CYS A 274 -10.05 4.84 -1.52
C CYS A 274 -11.40 4.46 -2.12
N TRP A 275 -11.95 5.35 -2.97
CA TRP A 275 -13.27 5.20 -3.57
C TRP A 275 -13.27 5.36 -5.10
N GLY A 276 -12.19 4.91 -5.75
CA GLY A 276 -12.05 4.91 -7.21
C GLY A 276 -12.01 6.33 -7.79
N SER A 277 -12.80 6.60 -8.82
CA SER A 277 -12.86 7.92 -9.48
C SER A 277 -13.40 9.05 -8.59
N LEU A 278 -13.99 8.71 -7.44
CA LEU A 278 -14.45 9.69 -6.45
C LEU A 278 -13.30 10.17 -5.52
N GLY A 279 -12.11 9.57 -5.64
CA GLY A 279 -10.94 9.92 -4.84
C GLY A 279 -10.86 9.11 -3.55
N ALA A 280 -10.53 9.77 -2.45
CA ALA A 280 -10.37 9.12 -1.15
C ALA A 280 -10.77 10.04 0.00
N VAL A 281 -11.11 9.42 1.14
CA VAL A 281 -11.38 10.09 2.40
C VAL A 281 -10.42 9.61 3.48
N GLY A 282 -10.18 10.45 4.47
CA GLY A 282 -9.35 10.15 5.63
C GLY A 282 -10.00 10.58 6.95
N LEU A 283 -9.63 9.92 8.04
CA LEU A 283 -10.05 10.24 9.40
C LEU A 283 -8.86 10.07 10.35
N HIS A 284 -8.46 11.16 11.01
CA HIS A 284 -7.44 11.12 12.07
C HIS A 284 -8.14 11.02 13.43
N LEU A 285 -8.05 9.86 14.08
CA LEU A 285 -8.90 9.50 15.21
C LEU A 285 -8.68 10.38 16.44
N GLU A 286 -7.43 10.71 16.77
CA GLU A 286 -7.11 11.51 17.95
C GLU A 286 -7.70 12.92 17.88
N SER A 287 -7.66 13.53 16.69
CA SER A 287 -8.21 14.88 16.48
C SER A 287 -9.68 14.91 16.06
N GLY A 288 -10.24 13.77 15.64
CA GLY A 288 -11.53 13.69 14.95
C GLY A 288 -11.58 14.34 13.55
N THR A 289 -10.46 14.86 13.04
CA THR A 289 -10.40 15.58 11.75
C THR A 289 -10.67 14.65 10.58
N ARG A 290 -11.59 15.07 9.70
CA ARG A 290 -11.93 14.38 8.46
C ARG A 290 -11.26 15.08 7.28
N PHE A 291 -10.76 14.28 6.36
CA PHE A 291 -10.10 14.73 5.13
C PHE A 291 -10.81 14.11 3.93
N SER A 292 -10.82 14.83 2.81
CA SER A 292 -11.25 14.29 1.54
C SER A 292 -10.42 14.90 0.42
N SER A 293 -10.20 14.13 -0.64
CA SER A 293 -9.64 14.62 -1.88
C SER A 293 -10.29 13.87 -3.03
N SER A 294 -10.78 14.62 -4.03
CA SER A 294 -11.19 14.04 -5.30
C SER A 294 -10.01 13.36 -6.00
N ALA A 295 -10.32 12.44 -6.91
CA ALA A 295 -9.32 11.90 -7.83
C ALA A 295 -8.79 13.04 -8.72
N GLY A 296 -7.50 12.99 -9.05
CA GLY A 296 -6.89 13.87 -10.04
C GLY A 296 -7.52 13.70 -11.43
N HIS A 297 -7.44 14.75 -12.26
CA HIS A 297 -7.98 14.73 -13.61
C HIS A 297 -7.12 13.86 -14.54
N VAL A 298 -7.77 12.91 -15.23
CA VAL A 298 -7.10 12.00 -16.18
C VAL A 298 -7.76 12.14 -17.54
N GLY A 299 -7.00 12.57 -18.56
CA GLY A 299 -7.54 12.77 -19.91
C GLY A 299 -8.01 11.48 -20.58
N ALA A 300 -7.33 10.36 -20.33
CA ALA A 300 -7.74 9.03 -20.76
C ALA A 300 -7.28 7.97 -19.76
N VAL A 301 -8.18 7.07 -19.36
CA VAL A 301 -7.85 5.94 -18.48
C VAL A 301 -7.21 4.84 -19.31
N VAL A 302 -5.93 4.57 -19.05
CA VAL A 302 -5.11 3.59 -19.78
C VAL A 302 -5.01 2.27 -19.03
N ASP A 303 -4.75 2.32 -17.72
CA ASP A 303 -4.54 1.12 -16.90
C ASP A 303 -4.85 1.40 -15.42
N THR A 304 -5.89 0.79 -14.87
CA THR A 304 -6.30 1.00 -13.47
C THR A 304 -5.61 0.04 -12.48
N ILE A 305 -4.82 -0.92 -12.97
CA ILE A 305 -4.25 -1.99 -12.13
C ILE A 305 -3.21 -1.41 -11.17
N GLY A 306 -3.46 -1.53 -9.86
CA GLY A 306 -2.58 -1.01 -8.81
C GLY A 306 -2.64 0.52 -8.60
N ALA A 307 -3.74 1.17 -8.99
CA ALA A 307 -3.99 2.57 -8.62
C ALA A 307 -4.09 2.75 -7.08
N GLY A 308 -4.67 1.78 -6.38
CA GLY A 308 -4.67 1.76 -4.91
C GLY A 308 -3.27 1.65 -4.31
N ASP A 309 -2.39 0.86 -4.93
CA ASP A 309 -0.99 0.73 -4.50
C ASP A 309 -0.22 2.04 -4.68
N ALA A 310 -0.46 2.73 -5.80
CA ALA A 310 0.09 4.07 -6.02
C ALA A 310 -0.42 5.08 -4.99
N PHE A 311 -1.70 5.00 -4.59
CA PHE A 311 -2.23 5.81 -3.50
C PHE A 311 -1.52 5.52 -2.18
N ILE A 312 -1.36 4.26 -1.79
CA ILE A 312 -0.67 3.84 -0.56
C ILE A 312 0.77 4.36 -0.57
N ALA A 313 1.51 4.13 -1.66
CA ALA A 313 2.84 4.69 -1.84
C ALA A 313 2.86 6.22 -1.72
N GLY A 314 1.85 6.90 -2.27
CA GLY A 314 1.68 8.35 -2.16
C GLY A 314 1.58 8.82 -0.72
N ILE A 315 0.74 8.16 0.10
CA ILE A 315 0.60 8.49 1.53
C ILE A 315 1.89 8.20 2.29
N ILE A 316 2.49 7.02 2.10
CA ILE A 316 3.75 6.64 2.77
C ILE A 316 4.84 7.65 2.45
N LEU A 317 4.94 8.07 1.19
CA LEU A 317 5.94 9.05 0.76
C LEU A 317 5.66 10.44 1.35
N ALA A 318 4.42 10.91 1.26
CA ALA A 318 4.04 12.23 1.75
C ALA A 318 4.28 12.37 3.26
N LEU A 319 3.75 11.44 4.06
CA LEU A 319 3.80 11.52 5.51
C LEU A 319 5.15 11.04 6.05
N GLY A 320 5.65 9.91 5.56
CA GLY A 320 6.83 9.25 6.11
C GLY A 320 8.16 9.83 5.62
N VAL A 321 8.20 10.40 4.42
CA VAL A 321 9.45 10.83 3.76
C VAL A 321 9.50 12.34 3.52
N ARG A 322 8.39 12.95 3.08
CA ARG A 322 8.34 14.36 2.69
C ARG A 322 7.88 15.30 3.81
N GLY A 323 7.34 14.75 4.91
CA GLY A 323 6.88 15.54 6.06
C GLY A 323 5.64 16.38 5.78
N TYR A 324 4.79 15.95 4.83
CA TYR A 324 3.52 16.62 4.56
C TYR A 324 2.52 16.35 5.68
N ASP A 325 1.59 17.29 5.90
CA ASP A 325 0.42 17.04 6.72
C ASP A 325 -0.54 16.04 6.04
N ILE A 326 -1.50 15.50 6.81
CA ILE A 326 -2.45 14.48 6.34
C ILE A 326 -3.26 14.96 5.14
N GLY A 327 -3.73 16.22 5.16
CA GLY A 327 -4.57 16.77 4.08
C GLY A 327 -3.79 16.92 2.78
N ARG A 328 -2.57 17.45 2.84
CA ARG A 328 -1.66 17.53 1.69
C ARG A 328 -1.24 16.15 1.20
N GLY A 329 -0.91 15.24 2.11
CA GLY A 329 -0.59 13.86 1.77
C GLY A 329 -1.72 13.14 1.04
N LEU A 330 -2.97 13.34 1.48
CA LEU A 330 -4.15 12.77 0.82
C LEU A 330 -4.33 13.29 -0.61
N ARG A 331 -4.17 14.59 -0.83
CA ARG A 331 -4.23 15.19 -2.18
C ARG A 331 -3.13 14.62 -3.09
N PHE A 332 -1.90 14.60 -2.60
CA PHE A 332 -0.76 14.05 -3.32
C PHE A 332 -0.99 12.57 -3.72
N ALA A 333 -1.51 11.76 -2.79
CA ALA A 333 -1.79 10.35 -3.05
C ALA A 333 -2.90 10.13 -4.08
N CYS A 334 -3.97 10.94 -4.04
CA CYS A 334 -5.03 10.90 -5.04
C CYS A 334 -4.52 11.27 -6.44
N GLU A 335 -3.69 12.32 -6.53
CA GLU A 335 -3.10 12.74 -7.81
C GLU A 335 -2.14 11.68 -8.36
N LEU A 336 -1.29 11.10 -7.50
CA LEU A 336 -0.37 10.03 -7.89
C LEU A 336 -1.11 8.78 -8.41
N ALA A 337 -2.20 8.40 -7.75
CA ALA A 337 -3.07 7.30 -8.18
C ALA A 337 -3.78 7.61 -9.50
N SER A 338 -4.26 8.84 -9.69
CA SER A 338 -4.84 9.28 -10.97
C SER A 338 -3.80 9.28 -12.10
N GLN A 339 -2.60 9.79 -11.85
CA GLN A 339 -1.52 9.74 -12.83
C GLN A 339 -1.18 8.29 -13.18
N LYS A 340 -1.20 7.37 -12.20
CA LYS A 340 -1.01 5.93 -12.46
C LYS A 340 -2.07 5.39 -13.42
N CYS A 341 -3.32 5.83 -13.31
CA CYS A 341 -4.39 5.43 -14.23
C CYS A 341 -4.17 5.90 -15.67
N SER A 342 -3.35 6.93 -15.89
CA SER A 342 -3.05 7.49 -17.22
C SER A 342 -1.88 6.82 -17.96
N GLN A 343 -1.22 5.83 -17.35
CA GLN A 343 -0.07 5.15 -17.92
C GLN A 343 -0.04 3.64 -17.61
N TYR A 344 0.71 2.88 -18.40
CA TYR A 344 0.99 1.47 -18.11
C TYR A 344 2.08 1.31 -17.05
N GLY A 345 1.80 0.51 -16.02
CA GLY A 345 2.76 0.21 -14.96
C GLY A 345 3.20 1.45 -14.16
N PHE A 346 4.30 1.32 -13.40
CA PHE A 346 4.72 2.32 -12.41
C PHE A 346 5.99 3.07 -12.78
N ARG A 347 6.65 2.71 -13.90
CA ARG A 347 7.93 3.29 -14.29
C ARG A 347 7.83 4.81 -14.45
N ARG A 348 8.71 5.55 -13.76
CA ARG A 348 8.79 7.02 -13.77
C ARG A 348 7.50 7.73 -13.32
N LEU A 349 6.63 7.06 -12.58
CA LEU A 349 5.37 7.62 -12.11
C LEU A 349 5.58 8.91 -11.30
N LEU A 350 6.54 8.94 -10.36
CA LEU A 350 6.82 10.13 -9.55
C LEU A 350 7.37 11.31 -10.36
N GLN A 351 8.02 11.06 -11.50
CA GLN A 351 8.54 12.13 -12.37
C GLN A 351 7.43 12.79 -13.18
N ALA A 352 6.33 12.07 -13.43
CA ALA A 352 5.16 12.58 -14.13
C ALA A 352 4.20 13.35 -13.20
N THR A 353 4.33 13.19 -11.89
CA THR A 353 3.50 13.89 -10.90
C THR A 353 4.08 15.28 -10.59
N PRO A 354 3.26 16.34 -10.56
CA PRO A 354 3.72 17.69 -10.22
C PRO A 354 4.46 17.73 -8.87
N PRO A 355 5.63 18.40 -8.78
CA PRO A 355 6.44 18.43 -7.57
C PRO A 355 5.82 19.24 -6.41
N ASP A 356 4.90 20.15 -6.71
CA ASP A 356 4.39 21.17 -5.79
C ASP A 356 3.03 20.85 -5.12
N LEU A 357 2.56 19.60 -5.22
CA LEU A 357 1.29 19.16 -4.58
C LEU A 357 1.33 19.17 -3.06
#